data_AF-A0A392Q4T9-F1
#
_entry.id   AF-A0A392Q4T9-F1
#
_cell.length_a   1.000
_cell.length_b   1.000
_cell.length_c   1.000
_cell.angle_alpha   90.00
_cell.angle_beta   90.00
_cell.angle_gamma   90.00
#
_symmetry.space_group_name_H-M   'P 1'
#
loop_
_entity.id
_entity.type
_entity.pdbx_description
1 polymer ?
#
loop_
_entity_poly.entity_id
_entity_poly.type
_entity_poly.pdbx_seq_one_letter_code
_entity_poly.pdbx_strand_id
1 'polypeptide(L)'
;MSENLGLEKEYIKKAFSGSNGAAMGTKVAKYPECPYPELVRGLREHTDAGGIILLLQDDKVPGLEFFKDGKWVEIPPSKNNAIFVNTGV
;
A
#
# COMPACT_ATOMS: atom_id res chain seq x y z
N MET A 1 -4.17 10.89 -11.09
CA MET A 1 -4.88 11.36 -9.89
C MET A 1 -5.28 12.82 -10.02
N SER A 2 -4.35 13.77 -10.25
CA SER A 2 -4.70 15.20 -10.41
C SER A 2 -5.79 15.44 -11.47
N GLU A 3 -5.64 14.87 -12.66
CA GLU A 3 -6.63 14.99 -13.75
C GLU A 3 -8.01 14.47 -13.38
N ASN A 4 -8.10 13.27 -12.78
CA ASN A 4 -9.38 12.69 -12.32
C ASN A 4 -10.06 13.54 -11.23
N LEU A 5 -9.31 14.40 -10.52
CA LEU A 5 -9.82 15.32 -9.51
C LEU A 5 -10.08 16.73 -10.08
N GLY A 6 -9.88 16.97 -11.39
CA GLY A 6 -10.02 18.29 -12.00
C GLY A 6 -8.93 19.29 -11.62
N LEU A 7 -7.79 18.80 -11.13
CA LEU A 7 -6.66 19.62 -10.70
C LEU A 7 -5.63 19.78 -11.81
N GLU A 8 -4.82 20.83 -11.72
CA GLU A 8 -3.64 20.98 -12.60
C GLU A 8 -2.72 19.75 -12.51
N LYS A 9 -2.13 19.35 -13.64
CA LYS A 9 -1.33 18.12 -13.79
C LYS A 9 -0.35 17.88 -12.63
N GLU A 10 0.40 18.91 -12.24
CA GLU A 10 1.45 18.81 -11.22
C GLU A 10 0.98 19.18 -9.81
N TYR A 11 -0.32 19.39 -9.58
CA TYR A 11 -0.85 19.88 -8.30
C TYR A 11 -0.42 19.01 -7.12
N ILE A 12 -0.70 17.70 -7.18
CA ILE A 12 -0.40 16.76 -6.09
C ILE A 12 1.11 16.70 -5.84
N LYS A 13 1.93 16.63 -6.89
CA LYS A 13 3.39 16.64 -6.74
C LYS A 13 3.87 17.90 -6.01
N LYS A 14 3.37 19.08 -6.39
CA LYS A 14 3.72 20.35 -5.75
C LYS A 14 3.31 20.36 -4.27
N ALA A 15 2.12 19.86 -3.95
CA ALA A 15 1.62 19.77 -2.58
C ALA A 15 2.52 18.90 -1.67
N PHE A 16 3.09 17.82 -2.21
CA PHE A 16 3.97 16.92 -1.46
C PHE A 16 5.45 17.33 -1.46
N SER A 17 5.86 18.33 -2.25
CA SER A 17 7.28 18.64 -2.46
C SER A 17 7.93 19.45 -1.33
N GLY A 18 7.17 20.16 -0.49
CA GLY A 18 7.74 20.96 0.62
C GLY A 18 8.94 21.83 0.20
N SER A 19 9.88 22.07 1.12
CA SER A 19 11.16 22.76 0.81
C SER A 19 12.26 21.82 0.29
N ASN A 20 12.17 20.52 0.60
CA ASN A 20 13.26 19.55 0.41
C ASN A 20 12.90 18.42 -0.57
N GLY A 21 11.79 18.55 -1.31
CA GLY A 21 11.22 17.48 -2.11
C GLY A 21 10.29 16.56 -1.31
N ALA A 22 9.60 15.66 -2.02
CA ALA A 22 8.74 14.68 -1.40
C ALA A 22 9.56 13.63 -0.64
N ALA A 23 9.11 13.27 0.56
CA ALA A 23 9.69 12.16 1.31
C ALA A 23 9.39 10.83 0.59
N MET A 24 10.42 10.03 0.39
CA MET A 24 10.32 8.71 -0.23
C MET A 24 11.20 7.72 0.51
N GLY A 25 10.68 6.53 0.78
CA GLY A 25 11.39 5.47 1.45
C GLY A 25 10.77 4.11 1.13
N THR A 26 11.54 3.04 1.36
CA THR A 26 11.12 1.68 1.08
C THR A 26 11.14 0.86 2.36
N LYS A 27 10.00 0.29 2.73
CA LYS A 27 9.92 -0.75 3.76
C LYS A 27 10.10 -2.12 3.10
N VAL A 28 11.16 -2.82 3.47
CA VAL A 28 11.37 -4.21 3.06
C VAL A 28 10.99 -5.10 4.24
N ALA A 29 9.96 -5.92 4.07
CA ALA A 29 9.43 -6.78 5.12
C ALA A 29 9.35 -8.24 4.65
N LYS A 30 9.55 -9.17 5.59
CA LYS A 30 9.32 -10.61 5.39
C LYS A 30 8.43 -11.12 6.53
N TYR A 31 7.37 -11.81 6.18
CA TYR A 31 6.46 -12.45 7.14
C TYR A 31 6.69 -13.97 7.05
N PRO A 32 7.38 -14.58 8.03
CA PRO A 32 7.64 -16.02 8.02
C PRO A 32 6.37 -16.82 8.31
N GLU A 33 6.43 -18.13 8.05
CA GLU A 33 5.37 -19.06 8.44
C GLU A 33 5.12 -18.99 9.96
N CYS A 34 3.84 -18.93 10.33
CA CYS A 34 3.39 -18.88 11.72
C CYS A 34 2.65 -20.18 12.05
N PRO A 35 3.05 -20.94 13.09
CA PRO A 35 2.35 -22.16 13.48
C PRO A 35 0.92 -21.93 14.01
N TYR A 36 0.62 -20.71 14.46
CA TYR A 36 -0.67 -20.32 15.08
C TYR A 36 -1.18 -18.99 14.46
N PRO A 37 -1.50 -18.96 13.15
CA PRO A 37 -1.86 -17.73 12.43
C PRO A 37 -3.16 -17.08 12.93
N GLU A 38 -4.01 -17.83 13.63
CA GLU A 38 -5.24 -17.34 14.27
C GLU A 38 -4.97 -16.48 15.51
N LEU A 39 -3.79 -16.58 16.11
CA LEU A 39 -3.42 -15.86 17.34
C LEU A 39 -2.66 -14.56 17.07
N VAL A 40 -1.95 -14.47 15.93
CA VAL A 40 -1.08 -13.33 15.61
C VAL A 40 -1.18 -12.98 14.13
N ARG A 41 -1.32 -11.68 13.84
CA ARG A 41 -1.25 -11.14 12.47
C ARG A 41 0.19 -10.77 12.11
N GLY A 42 0.57 -10.95 10.84
CA GLY A 42 1.85 -10.48 10.32
C GLY A 42 2.02 -8.96 10.47
N LEU A 43 0.96 -8.21 10.19
CA LEU A 43 0.83 -6.78 10.46
C LEU A 43 -0.62 -6.49 10.88
N ARG A 44 -0.81 -5.70 11.94
CA ARG A 44 -2.15 -5.29 12.39
C ARG A 44 -2.79 -4.32 11.39
N GLU A 45 -4.11 -4.27 11.41
CA GLU A 45 -4.91 -3.35 10.62
C GLU A 45 -4.51 -1.89 10.89
N HIS A 46 -4.35 -1.13 9.81
CA HIS A 46 -4.04 0.29 9.84
C HIS A 46 -4.33 0.89 8.47
N THR A 47 -4.33 2.22 8.41
CA THR A 47 -4.19 2.98 7.18
C THR A 47 -2.76 3.48 7.06
N ASP A 48 -2.24 3.58 5.85
CA ASP A 48 -0.90 4.13 5.64
C ASP A 48 -0.89 5.64 5.92
N ALA A 49 0.13 6.11 6.62
CA ALA A 49 0.46 7.53 6.63
C ALA A 49 1.21 7.89 5.34
N GLY A 50 0.87 9.02 4.73
CA GLY A 50 1.56 9.54 3.54
C GLY A 50 0.63 9.69 2.34
N GLY A 51 1.21 9.74 1.14
CA GLY A 51 0.46 10.04 -0.08
C GLY A 51 0.03 8.80 -0.86
N ILE A 52 0.99 8.18 -1.56
CA ILE A 52 0.77 7.02 -2.42
C ILE A 52 1.75 5.92 -2.06
N ILE A 53 1.26 4.69 -2.02
CA ILE A 53 2.02 3.51 -1.68
C ILE A 53 2.06 2.62 -2.92
N LEU A 54 3.27 2.17 -3.27
CA LEU A 54 3.53 1.24 -4.37
C LEU A 54 4.09 -0.04 -3.76
N LEU A 55 3.30 -1.10 -3.75
CA LEU A 55 3.68 -2.37 -3.14
C LEU A 55 3.96 -3.42 -4.22
N LEU A 56 5.18 -3.94 -4.18
CA LEU A 56 5.54 -5.21 -4.79
C LEU A 56 5.51 -6.28 -3.69
N GLN A 57 4.47 -7.11 -3.67
CA GLN A 57 4.38 -8.23 -2.74
C GLN A 57 4.94 -9.51 -3.36
N ASP A 58 4.93 -10.60 -2.58
CA ASP A 58 5.30 -11.92 -3.07
C ASP A 58 4.40 -12.33 -4.26
N ASP A 59 4.96 -13.06 -5.24
CA ASP A 59 4.25 -13.45 -6.46
C ASP A 59 3.47 -14.77 -6.30
N LYS A 60 3.67 -15.48 -5.17
CA LYS A 60 3.09 -16.79 -4.89
C LYS A 60 2.38 -16.86 -3.54
N VAL A 61 2.91 -16.23 -2.51
CA VAL A 61 2.40 -16.30 -1.14
C VAL A 61 1.40 -15.17 -0.88
N PRO A 62 0.10 -15.47 -0.63
CA PRO A 62 -0.89 -14.45 -0.29
C PRO A 62 -0.71 -13.96 1.15
N GLY A 63 -1.39 -12.86 1.51
CA GLY A 63 -1.44 -12.38 2.89
C GLY A 63 -1.84 -10.92 3.06
N LEU A 64 -1.78 -10.11 1.99
CA LEU A 64 -2.32 -8.75 2.02
C LEU A 64 -3.83 -8.76 1.84
N GLU A 65 -4.52 -8.03 2.70
CA GLU A 65 -5.97 -7.82 2.64
C GLU A 65 -6.29 -6.34 2.82
N PHE A 66 -7.41 -5.89 2.25
CA PHE A 66 -7.98 -4.57 2.53
C PHE A 66 -9.42 -4.71 3.02
N PHE A 67 -9.85 -3.75 3.84
CA PHE A 67 -11.21 -3.76 4.39
C PHE A 67 -12.13 -2.90 3.52
N LYS A 68 -13.21 -3.49 3.02
CA LYS A 68 -14.22 -2.82 2.21
C LYS A 68 -15.61 -3.39 2.51
N ASP A 69 -16.59 -2.49 2.66
CA ASP A 69 -18.01 -2.85 2.85
C ASP A 69 -18.24 -3.86 3.99
N GLY A 70 -17.53 -3.69 5.10
CA GLY A 70 -17.64 -4.54 6.29
C GLY A 70 -16.90 -5.88 6.20
N LYS A 71 -16.08 -6.10 5.16
CA LYS A 71 -15.41 -7.37 4.91
C LYS A 71 -13.94 -7.17 4.55
N TRP A 72 -13.11 -8.15 4.92
CA TRP A 72 -11.76 -8.27 4.41
C TRP A 72 -11.78 -8.86 3.00
N VAL A 73 -10.99 -8.26 2.11
CA VAL A 73 -10.84 -8.66 0.71
C VAL A 73 -9.36 -8.92 0.46
N GLU A 74 -9.05 -10.13 0.02
CA GLU A 74 -7.69 -10.53 -0.33
C GLU A 74 -7.19 -9.77 -1.56
N ILE A 75 -5.92 -9.33 -1.53
CA ILE A 75 -5.22 -8.82 -2.70
C ILE A 75 -4.42 -9.98 -3.32
N PRO A 76 -4.67 -10.34 -4.59
CA PRO A 76 -3.91 -11.40 -5.26
C PRO A 76 -2.40 -11.13 -5.23
N PRO A 77 -1.56 -12.17 -5.06
CA PRO A 77 -0.11 -12.06 -5.17
C PRO A 77 0.33 -11.33 -6.44
N SER A 78 1.50 -10.68 -6.41
CA SER A 78 2.04 -9.83 -7.49
C SER A 78 2.53 -10.61 -8.71
N LYS A 79 1.71 -11.53 -9.23
CA LYS A 79 1.97 -12.28 -10.46
C LYS A 79 2.21 -11.31 -11.62
N ASN A 80 3.11 -11.68 -12.52
CA ASN A 80 3.49 -10.87 -13.70
C ASN A 80 4.00 -9.47 -13.33
N ASN A 81 4.67 -9.32 -12.18
CA ASN A 81 5.21 -8.05 -11.69
C ASN A 81 4.15 -6.97 -11.47
N ALA A 82 2.92 -7.37 -11.10
CA ALA A 82 1.87 -6.43 -10.76
C ALA A 82 2.23 -5.64 -9.48
N ILE A 83 2.04 -4.32 -9.52
CA ILE A 83 2.21 -3.43 -8.38
C ILE A 83 0.84 -3.10 -7.82
N PHE A 84 0.64 -3.38 -6.54
CA PHE A 84 -0.54 -2.90 -5.82
C PHE A 84 -0.35 -1.43 -5.43
N VAL A 85 -1.37 -0.62 -5.67
CA VAL A 85 -1.35 0.82 -5.37
C VAL A 85 -2.49 1.16 -4.43
N ASN A 86 -2.17 1.81 -3.32
CA ASN A 86 -3.16 2.43 -2.45
C ASN A 86 -2.75 3.86 -2.05
N THR A 87 -3.70 4.59 -1.50
CA THR A 87 -3.52 5.95 -0.97
C THR A 87 -3.37 5.91 0.54
N GLY A 88 -2.56 6.81 1.08
CA GLY A 88 -2.49 7.09 2.51
C GLY A 88 -3.60 8.03 2.98
N VAL A 89 -3.60 8.33 4.28
CA VAL A 89 -4.52 9.28 4.94
C VAL A 89 -4.26 10.74 4.59
#